data_AF-A0A967BN00-F1
#
_entry.id   AF-A0A967BN00-F1
#
_cell.length_a   1.000
_cell.length_b   1.000
_cell.length_c   1.000
_cell.angle_alpha   90.00
_cell.angle_beta   90.00
_cell.angle_gamma   90.00
#
_symmetry.space_group_name_H-M   'P 1'
#
loop_
_entity.id
_entity.type
_entity.pdbx_description
1 polymer ?
#
loop_
_entity_poly.entity_id
_entity_poly.type
_entity_poly.pdbx_seq_one_letter_code
_entity_poly.pdbx_strand_id
1 'polypeptide(L)'
;PKLGYHWGGTGAAPVFKRVMERIINLDDSIKIPEHIINSPTKPILADKRSNKVLKNKPIQLSSLANDTKFVSSSDKQQENQTEIVVPNVRGMSLKKAINILHNSGLKSKFAGSGTVVWQSPKPGAISTTGTICSIGLE
;
A
#
# COMPACT_ATOMS: atom_id res chain seq x y z
N PRO A 1 1.26 15.20 37.23
CA PRO A 1 0.06 14.36 37.00
C PRO A 1 -0.01 13.21 38.02
N LYS A 2 -1.21 12.88 38.55
CA LYS A 2 -1.42 11.72 39.44
C LYS A 2 -1.07 10.42 38.69
N LEU A 3 -0.40 9.49 39.38
CA LEU A 3 -0.08 8.17 38.86
C LEU A 3 -1.38 7.45 38.44
N GLY A 4 -1.47 7.01 37.18
CA GLY A 4 -2.66 6.33 36.63
C GLY A 4 -3.56 7.20 35.72
N TYR A 5 -3.43 8.52 35.72
CA TYR A 5 -4.15 9.38 34.77
C TYR A 5 -3.29 9.66 33.53
N HIS A 6 -3.13 8.64 32.69
CA HIS A 6 -2.36 8.74 31.44
C HIS A 6 -3.29 8.84 30.24
N TRP A 7 -3.38 10.03 29.66
CA TRP A 7 -4.31 10.32 28.56
C TRP A 7 -3.72 9.93 27.19
N GLY A 8 -2.39 9.73 27.14
CA GLY A 8 -1.69 9.29 25.94
C GLY A 8 -2.10 7.87 25.51
N GLY A 9 -2.23 6.94 26.46
CA GLY A 9 -2.62 5.56 26.16
C GLY A 9 -4.08 5.44 25.70
N THR A 10 -5.01 6.09 26.42
CA THR A 10 -6.45 5.97 26.14
C THR A 10 -6.90 6.85 24.98
N GLY A 11 -6.38 8.07 24.87
CA GLY A 11 -6.80 9.03 23.85
C GLY A 11 -5.91 9.01 22.62
N ALA A 12 -4.61 9.25 22.80
CA ALA A 12 -3.70 9.45 21.67
C ALA A 12 -3.38 8.15 20.93
N ALA A 13 -3.20 7.01 21.63
CA ALA A 13 -2.78 5.77 20.98
C ALA A 13 -3.79 5.21 19.95
N PRO A 14 -5.12 5.18 20.23
CA PRO A 14 -6.09 4.75 19.22
C PRO A 14 -6.16 5.69 18.02
N VAL A 15 -6.01 7.01 18.24
CA VAL A 15 -5.98 8.00 17.15
C VAL A 15 -4.74 7.79 16.29
N PHE A 16 -3.58 7.65 16.91
CA PHE A 16 -2.31 7.38 16.23
C PHE A 16 -2.39 6.10 15.39
N LYS A 17 -2.92 5.01 15.97
CA LYS A 17 -3.12 3.74 15.26
C LYS A 17 -3.90 3.94 13.95
N ARG A 18 -5.05 4.62 14.01
CA ARG A 18 -5.89 4.87 12.82
C ARG A 18 -5.19 5.73 11.78
N VAL A 19 -4.47 6.78 12.21
CA VAL A 19 -3.73 7.67 11.31
C VAL A 19 -2.61 6.90 10.61
N MET A 20 -1.83 6.12 11.37
CA MET A 20 -0.73 5.35 10.82
C MET A 20 -1.19 4.22 9.90
N GLU A 21 -2.25 3.49 10.26
CA GLU A 21 -2.84 2.47 9.38
C GLU A 21 -3.24 3.07 8.02
N ARG A 22 -3.84 4.27 8.03
CA ARG A 22 -4.19 4.98 6.79
C ARG A 22 -2.96 5.39 5.99
N ILE A 23 -1.93 5.93 6.64
CA ILE A 23 -0.68 6.35 5.95
C ILE A 23 0.00 5.14 5.30
N ILE A 24 0.17 4.06 6.06
CA ILE A 24 0.80 2.82 5.58
C ILE A 24 0.02 2.24 4.40
N ASN A 25 -1.31 2.24 4.45
CA ASN A 25 -2.14 1.73 3.35
C ASN A 25 -2.16 2.65 2.11
N LEU A 26 -1.75 3.91 2.23
CA LEU A 26 -1.69 4.87 1.12
C LEU A 26 -0.30 4.95 0.47
N ASP A 27 0.76 4.62 1.20
CA ASP A 27 2.14 4.74 0.76
C ASP A 27 2.84 3.39 0.69
N ASP A 28 2.87 2.82 -0.52
CA ASP A 28 3.50 1.53 -0.81
C ASP A 28 5.04 1.53 -0.64
N SER A 29 5.67 2.71 -0.46
CA SER A 29 7.09 2.80 -0.15
C SER A 29 7.40 2.37 1.29
N ILE A 30 6.41 2.39 2.18
CA ILE A 30 6.55 2.02 3.59
C ILE A 30 6.45 0.50 3.72
N LYS A 31 7.61 -0.18 3.73
CA LYS A 31 7.70 -1.62 3.96
C LYS A 31 7.92 -1.92 5.44
N ILE A 32 7.00 -2.65 6.05
CA ILE A 32 7.19 -3.20 7.40
C ILE A 32 8.13 -4.42 7.27
N PRO A 33 9.25 -4.48 8.00
CA PRO A 33 10.14 -5.63 7.91
C PRO A 33 9.48 -6.88 8.54
N GLU A 34 9.52 -7.99 7.80
CA GLU A 34 8.73 -9.21 8.08
C GLU A 34 8.99 -9.84 9.46
N HIS A 35 10.20 -9.66 10.03
CA HIS A 35 10.56 -10.23 11.33
C HIS A 35 9.82 -9.61 12.53
N ILE A 36 9.16 -8.47 12.35
CA ILE A 36 8.39 -7.80 13.41
C ILE A 36 6.96 -8.38 13.51
N ILE A 37 6.38 -8.85 12.40
CA ILE A 37 4.98 -9.29 12.32
C ILE A 37 4.79 -10.68 12.98
N ASN A 38 5.82 -11.53 12.92
CA ASN A 38 5.73 -12.94 13.35
C ASN A 38 6.23 -13.20 14.78
N SER A 39 6.63 -12.17 15.53
CA SER A 39 6.98 -12.33 16.94
C SER A 39 5.84 -11.82 17.82
N PRO A 40 5.37 -12.59 18.83
CA PRO A 40 4.54 -12.02 19.86
C PRO A 40 5.42 -11.02 20.62
N THR A 41 5.32 -9.76 20.24
CA THR A 41 5.97 -8.68 20.97
C THR A 41 5.25 -8.59 22.31
N LYS A 42 5.82 -9.27 23.31
CA LYS A 42 5.50 -9.01 24.71
C LYS A 42 5.69 -7.51 24.89
N PRO A 43 4.68 -6.76 25.40
CA PRO A 43 4.86 -5.33 25.63
C PRO A 43 6.09 -5.16 26.51
N ILE A 44 7.09 -4.43 26.01
CA ILE A 44 8.24 -4.05 26.82
C ILE A 44 7.69 -3.08 27.85
N LEU A 45 7.42 -3.55 29.07
CA LEU A 45 7.18 -2.65 30.20
C LEU A 45 8.43 -1.78 30.33
N ALA A 46 8.25 -0.47 30.33
CA ALA A 46 9.32 0.48 30.53
C ALA A 46 9.89 0.31 31.95
N ASP A 47 10.87 -0.57 32.09
CA ASP A 47 11.58 -0.78 33.33
C ASP A 47 12.52 0.42 33.54
N LYS A 48 12.41 1.08 34.69
CA LYS A 48 13.08 2.39 34.95
C LYS A 48 14.62 2.30 35.06
N ARG A 49 15.27 1.18 34.68
CA ARG A 49 16.67 0.90 35.04
C ARG A 49 17.55 0.20 34.00
N SER A 50 17.31 0.30 32.69
CA SER A 50 18.34 -0.18 31.74
C SER A 50 18.85 0.93 30.81
N ASN A 51 19.85 1.66 31.30
CA ASN A 51 20.82 2.35 30.45
C ASN A 51 21.66 1.30 29.72
N LYS A 52 21.11 0.64 28.69
CA LYS A 52 21.92 -0.13 27.74
C LYS A 52 22.12 0.73 26.50
N VAL A 53 23.16 1.56 26.55
CA VAL A 53 23.66 2.31 25.40
C VAL A 53 24.04 1.31 24.31
N LEU A 54 23.17 1.16 23.32
CA LEU A 54 23.49 0.49 22.06
C LEU A 54 24.43 1.43 21.31
N LYS A 55 25.70 1.04 21.20
CA LYS A 55 26.72 1.78 20.45
C LYS A 55 26.37 1.69 18.96
N ASN A 56 25.87 2.78 18.39
CA ASN A 56 25.58 2.89 16.96
C ASN A 56 26.90 2.80 16.18
N LYS A 57 27.17 1.65 15.54
CA LYS A 57 28.14 1.58 14.44
C LYS A 57 27.42 2.06 13.16
N PRO A 58 27.95 3.03 12.42
CA PRO A 58 27.33 3.49 11.18
C PRO A 58 27.39 2.38 10.12
N ILE A 59 26.25 2.10 9.50
CA ILE A 59 26.09 1.14 8.42
C ILE A 59 26.40 1.88 7.11
N GLN A 60 27.42 1.43 6.37
CA GLN A 60 27.77 2.01 5.07
C GLN A 60 26.87 1.43 3.97
N LEU A 61 26.17 2.30 3.24
CA LEU A 61 25.11 1.96 2.27
C LEU A 61 25.54 2.32 0.83
N SER A 62 26.51 1.61 0.26
CA SER A 62 27.08 1.97 -1.05
C SER A 62 26.78 1.03 -2.22
N SER A 63 26.04 -0.08 -2.05
CA SER A 63 25.95 -1.11 -3.12
C SER A 63 24.59 -1.32 -3.80
N LEU A 64 23.60 -0.45 -3.63
CA LEU A 64 22.26 -0.64 -4.24
C LEU A 64 21.91 0.44 -5.29
N ALA A 65 22.89 0.90 -6.06
CA ALA A 65 22.74 2.06 -6.95
C ALA A 65 22.71 1.73 -8.47
N ASN A 66 22.47 0.47 -8.88
CA ASN A 66 22.65 0.09 -10.30
C ASN A 66 21.41 -0.37 -11.08
N ASP A 67 20.21 -0.42 -10.51
CA ASP A 67 19.01 -0.87 -11.24
C ASP A 67 18.00 0.25 -11.54
N THR A 68 18.45 1.27 -12.27
CA THR A 68 17.53 2.19 -12.97
C THR A 68 17.89 2.28 -14.44
N LYS A 69 17.58 1.22 -15.18
CA LYS A 69 17.27 1.33 -16.61
C LYS A 69 15.78 1.08 -16.78
N PHE A 70 14.99 2.15 -16.72
CA PHE A 70 13.65 2.14 -17.31
C PHE A 70 13.53 3.33 -18.25
N VAL A 71 13.85 3.03 -19.51
CA VAL A 71 13.62 3.89 -20.67
C VAL A 71 12.11 3.99 -20.85
N SER A 72 11.55 5.19 -20.71
CA SER A 72 10.22 5.51 -21.24
C SER A 72 10.43 6.38 -22.46
N SER A 73 10.68 5.72 -23.60
CA SER A 73 10.60 6.37 -24.89
C SER A 73 9.17 6.83 -25.12
N SER A 74 9.05 8.11 -25.47
CA SER A 74 8.02 8.67 -26.33
C SER A 74 7.57 7.66 -27.39
N ASP A 75 6.26 7.55 -27.64
CA ASP A 75 5.71 8.17 -28.85
C ASP A 75 4.22 7.91 -29.04
N LYS A 76 3.64 8.86 -29.76
CA LYS A 76 2.25 8.94 -30.17
C LYS A 76 1.81 7.75 -31.04
N GLN A 77 0.55 7.39 -30.83
CA GLN A 77 -0.43 6.85 -31.79
C GLN A 77 -0.16 5.51 -32.48
N GLN A 78 -1.02 4.52 -32.16
CA GLN A 78 -1.80 3.78 -33.15
C GLN A 78 -2.89 2.98 -32.42
N GLU A 79 -4.15 3.18 -32.81
CA GLU A 79 -5.31 2.38 -32.40
C GLU A 79 -5.23 0.99 -33.03
N ASN A 80 -4.22 0.22 -32.66
CA ASN A 80 -4.27 -1.22 -32.79
C ASN A 80 -5.04 -1.71 -31.56
N GLN A 81 -6.28 -2.14 -31.76
CA GLN A 81 -7.13 -2.71 -30.73
C GLN A 81 -6.48 -4.00 -30.21
N THR A 82 -5.57 -3.88 -29.26
CA THR A 82 -4.95 -5.03 -28.62
C THR A 82 -5.92 -5.62 -27.61
N GLU A 83 -6.12 -6.93 -27.70
CA GLU A 83 -6.86 -7.70 -26.72
C GLU A 83 -6.04 -7.79 -25.42
N ILE A 84 -6.70 -7.48 -24.30
CA ILE A 84 -6.13 -7.47 -22.96
C ILE A 84 -6.97 -8.38 -22.07
N VAL A 85 -6.31 -9.09 -21.16
CA VAL A 85 -6.97 -9.84 -20.10
C VAL A 85 -7.30 -8.92 -18.93
N VAL A 86 -8.56 -8.92 -18.51
CA VAL A 86 -9.03 -8.10 -17.38
C VAL A 86 -8.43 -8.62 -16.07
N PRO A 87 -7.67 -7.79 -15.32
CA PRO A 87 -7.08 -8.21 -14.05
C PRO A 87 -8.13 -8.34 -12.94
N ASN A 88 -7.84 -9.17 -11.94
CA ASN A 88 -8.64 -9.26 -10.72
C ASN A 88 -8.20 -8.14 -9.76
N VAL A 89 -9.09 -7.20 -9.47
CA VAL A 89 -8.84 -6.07 -8.55
C VAL A 89 -9.71 -6.11 -7.29
N ARG A 90 -10.47 -7.20 -7.08
CA ARG A 90 -11.27 -7.40 -5.86
C ARG A 90 -10.39 -7.52 -4.62
N GLY A 91 -10.86 -6.96 -3.50
CA GLY A 91 -10.13 -6.88 -2.23
C GLY A 91 -9.01 -5.85 -2.20
N MET A 92 -8.79 -5.10 -3.29
CA MET A 92 -7.78 -4.04 -3.35
C MET A 92 -8.35 -2.70 -2.93
N SER A 93 -7.46 -1.78 -2.50
CA SER A 93 -7.82 -0.38 -2.32
C SER A 93 -8.12 0.28 -3.67
N LEU A 94 -8.94 1.33 -3.65
CA LEU A 94 -9.27 2.11 -4.86
C LEU A 94 -8.02 2.50 -5.67
N LYS A 95 -7.00 3.03 -4.98
CA LYS A 95 -5.74 3.47 -5.58
C LYS A 95 -5.02 2.31 -6.30
N LYS A 96 -4.89 1.17 -5.62
CA LYS A 96 -4.22 -0.02 -6.18
C LYS A 96 -5.00 -0.57 -7.39
N ALA A 97 -6.32 -0.61 -7.29
CA ALA A 97 -7.19 -1.04 -8.39
C ALA A 97 -7.05 -0.13 -9.60
N ILE A 98 -7.08 1.19 -9.42
CA ILE A 98 -6.90 2.17 -10.51
C ILE A 98 -5.53 2.00 -11.18
N ASN A 99 -4.46 1.87 -10.40
CA ASN A 99 -3.10 1.70 -10.94
C ASN A 99 -2.99 0.43 -11.79
N ILE A 100 -3.54 -0.70 -11.32
CA ILE A 100 -3.50 -1.96 -12.07
C ILE A 100 -4.32 -1.85 -13.35
N LEU A 101 -5.54 -1.32 -13.28
CA LEU A 101 -6.39 -1.15 -14.46
C LEU A 101 -5.75 -0.22 -15.50
N HIS A 102 -5.16 0.90 -15.06
CA HIS A 102 -4.46 1.84 -15.92
C HIS A 102 -3.23 1.21 -16.58
N ASN A 103 -2.41 0.47 -15.82
CA ASN A 103 -1.24 -0.22 -16.34
C ASN A 103 -1.61 -1.35 -17.31
N SER A 104 -2.78 -1.96 -17.15
CA SER A 104 -3.34 -2.91 -18.12
C SER A 104 -3.96 -2.24 -19.35
N GLY A 105 -4.04 -0.91 -19.43
CA GLY A 105 -4.66 -0.21 -20.56
C GLY A 105 -6.19 -0.13 -20.52
N LEU A 106 -6.80 -0.32 -19.34
CA LEU A 106 -8.24 -0.19 -19.11
C LEU A 106 -8.56 1.15 -18.45
N LYS A 107 -9.71 1.73 -18.81
CA LYS A 107 -10.26 2.90 -18.12
C LYS A 107 -11.02 2.43 -16.89
N SER A 108 -10.99 3.17 -15.80
CA SER A 108 -11.70 2.82 -14.57
C SER A 108 -12.88 3.76 -14.30
N LYS A 109 -14.01 3.20 -13.89
CA LYS A 109 -15.18 3.92 -13.35
C LYS A 109 -15.51 3.30 -12.00
N PHE A 110 -15.79 4.12 -10.99
CA PHE A 110 -16.03 3.60 -9.65
C PHE A 110 -17.16 4.32 -8.92
N ALA A 111 -17.74 3.61 -7.95
CA ALA A 111 -18.75 4.15 -7.03
C ALA A 111 -18.54 3.57 -5.62
N GLY A 112 -18.78 4.41 -4.60
CA GLY A 112 -18.56 4.04 -3.19
C GLY A 112 -17.20 4.49 -2.67
N SER A 113 -16.81 3.96 -1.51
CA SER A 113 -15.53 4.22 -0.83
C SER A 113 -15.03 2.94 -0.17
N GLY A 114 -13.74 2.86 0.16
CA GLY A 114 -13.16 1.69 0.83
C GLY A 114 -12.45 0.73 -0.12
N THR A 115 -12.84 -0.55 -0.07
CA THR A 115 -12.21 -1.66 -0.79
C THR A 115 -13.07 -2.15 -1.94
N VAL A 116 -12.46 -2.67 -3.01
CA VAL A 116 -13.22 -3.17 -4.17
C VAL A 116 -13.92 -4.49 -3.83
N VAL A 117 -15.24 -4.46 -3.79
CA VAL A 117 -16.09 -5.65 -3.55
C VAL A 117 -16.38 -6.38 -4.86
N TRP A 118 -16.67 -5.62 -5.91
CA TRP A 118 -17.04 -6.17 -7.21
C TRP A 118 -16.44 -5.38 -8.37
N GLN A 119 -16.31 -6.05 -9.52
CA GLN A 119 -15.82 -5.46 -10.77
C GLN A 119 -16.61 -5.99 -11.97
N SER A 120 -16.67 -5.20 -13.04
CA SER A 120 -17.19 -5.58 -14.34
C SER A 120 -16.37 -4.88 -15.44
N PRO A 121 -15.82 -5.59 -16.44
CA PRO A 121 -16.00 -7.01 -16.73
C PRO A 121 -15.36 -7.97 -15.71
N LYS A 122 -15.75 -9.26 -15.77
CA LYS A 122 -15.21 -10.29 -14.88
C LYS A 122 -13.69 -10.44 -15.03
N PRO A 123 -12.95 -10.77 -13.95
CA PRO A 123 -11.55 -11.11 -14.06
C PRO A 123 -11.30 -12.23 -15.07
N GLY A 124 -10.23 -12.12 -15.85
CA GLY A 124 -9.88 -13.08 -16.89
C GLY A 124 -10.68 -12.95 -18.19
N ALA A 125 -11.65 -12.01 -18.28
CA ALA A 125 -12.29 -11.70 -19.56
C ALA A 125 -11.28 -11.07 -20.52
N ILE A 126 -11.45 -11.35 -21.82
CA ILE A 126 -10.71 -10.67 -22.87
C ILE A 126 -11.47 -9.39 -23.22
N SER A 127 -10.77 -8.27 -23.26
CA SER A 127 -11.34 -6.94 -23.50
C SER A 127 -10.40 -6.11 -24.36
N THR A 128 -10.94 -5.19 -25.13
CA THR A 128 -10.14 -4.26 -25.94
C THR A 128 -9.47 -3.19 -25.07
N THR A 129 -8.30 -2.72 -25.49
CA THR A 129 -7.68 -1.48 -24.97
C THR A 129 -8.68 -0.34 -24.85
N GLY A 130 -8.61 0.40 -23.74
CA GLY A 130 -9.48 1.56 -23.49
C GLY A 130 -10.91 1.24 -23.04
N THR A 131 -11.26 -0.04 -22.89
CA THR A 131 -12.55 -0.45 -22.31
C THR A 131 -12.69 0.06 -20.87
N ILE A 132 -13.91 0.42 -20.48
CA ILE A 132 -14.22 0.89 -19.13
C ILE A 132 -14.52 -0.30 -18.22
N CYS A 133 -13.69 -0.48 -17.19
CA CYS A 133 -13.93 -1.37 -16.07
C CYS A 133 -14.65 -0.61 -14.95
N SER A 134 -15.86 -1.03 -14.61
CA SER A 134 -16.64 -0.51 -13.48
C SER A 134 -16.34 -1.30 -12.22
N ILE A 135 -16.00 -0.63 -11.12
CA ILE A 135 -15.72 -1.23 -9.82
C ILE A 135 -16.61 -0.61 -8.73
N GLY A 136 -17.14 -1.44 -7.84
CA GLY A 136 -17.90 -0.99 -6.67
C GLY A 136 -17.13 -1.18 -5.38
N LEU A 137 -17.22 -0.17 -4.51
CA LEU A 137 -16.47 -0.12 -3.26
C LEU A 137 -17.38 -0.07 -2.03
N GLU A 138 -16.91 -0.72 -0.97
CA GLU A 138 -17.49 -0.72 0.38
C GLU A 138 -16.39 -0.62 1.45
#